data_AF-A0A5F1YXM7-F1
#
_entry.id   AF-A0A5F1YXM7-F1
#
_cell.length_a   1.000
_cell.length_b   1.000
_cell.length_c   1.000
_cell.angle_alpha   90.00
_cell.angle_beta   90.00
_cell.angle_gamma   90.00
#
_symmetry.space_group_name_H-M   'P 1'
#
loop_
_entity.id
_entity.type
_entity.pdbx_description
1 polymer ?
#
loop_
_entity_poly.entity_id
_entity_poly.type
_entity_poly.pdbx_seq_one_letter_code
_entity_poly.pdbx_strand_id
1 'polypeptide(L)'
;MKRIFIFAPIAVVLTSLLYFVFFGDDIVSSKNREDETLRSGLSKRTVVLEEESMFESGTFLDFSGSAEPETTAQNETDANSDADSEKRKVGGIQGLSPEEKEKLRKEMIQRAKPLAERFPNNALIPRELGKEQEEKRKKEEERMGEIRAALLEGREVPKSEMSFYLETKIKRSDDMTEILSYGLKLFKENPRNNYPAASLTTIEERLSSLQKSKDELLSAKKNLEQTP
;
A
#
# COMPACT_ATOMS: atom_id res chain seq x y z
N MET A 1 30.57 -59.93 6.84
CA MET A 1 29.55 -58.92 6.52
C MET A 1 29.35 -57.94 7.69
N LYS A 2 30.38 -57.21 8.14
CA LYS A 2 30.28 -56.24 9.26
C LYS A 2 30.82 -54.83 8.93
N ARG A 3 31.44 -54.64 7.77
CA ARG A 3 32.04 -53.35 7.37
C ARG A 3 31.03 -52.40 6.71
N ILE A 4 29.94 -52.92 6.14
CA ILE A 4 28.92 -52.11 5.44
C ILE A 4 28.09 -51.26 6.43
N PHE A 5 27.87 -51.76 7.65
CA PHE A 5 27.08 -51.05 8.67
C PHE A 5 27.77 -49.83 9.29
N ILE A 6 29.08 -49.67 9.09
CA ILE A 6 29.85 -48.53 9.64
C ILE A 6 29.82 -47.33 8.69
N PHE A 7 29.72 -47.56 7.37
CA PHE A 7 29.72 -46.49 6.37
C PHE A 7 28.33 -45.95 6.03
N ALA A 8 27.27 -46.69 6.37
CA ALA A 8 25.88 -46.25 6.17
C ALA A 8 25.53 -44.92 6.88
N PRO A 9 25.86 -44.69 8.17
CA PRO A 9 25.55 -43.40 8.81
C PRO A 9 26.38 -42.26 8.24
N ILE A 10 27.63 -42.53 7.81
CA ILE A 10 28.50 -41.53 7.19
C ILE A 10 27.93 -41.07 5.85
N ALA A 11 27.41 -41.99 5.05
CA ALA A 11 26.77 -41.67 3.78
C ALA A 11 25.52 -40.79 3.96
N VAL A 12 24.70 -41.05 4.99
CA VAL A 12 23.50 -40.24 5.30
C VAL A 12 23.86 -38.83 5.77
N VAL A 13 24.91 -38.68 6.56
CA VAL A 13 25.40 -37.35 6.99
C VAL A 13 26.02 -36.59 5.82
N LEU A 14 26.71 -37.27 4.91
CA LEU A 14 27.27 -36.62 3.72
C LEU A 14 26.18 -36.15 2.76
N THR A 15 25.13 -36.95 2.55
CA THR A 15 24.01 -36.57 1.68
C THR A 15 23.15 -35.48 2.31
N SER A 16 22.98 -35.44 3.64
CA SER A 16 22.29 -34.33 4.30
C SER A 16 23.09 -33.03 4.26
N LEU A 17 24.42 -33.08 4.40
CA LEU A 17 25.29 -31.92 4.20
C LEU A 17 25.25 -31.40 2.77
N LEU A 18 25.29 -32.29 1.77
CA LEU A 18 25.11 -31.92 0.36
C LEU A 18 23.73 -31.30 0.11
N TYR A 19 22.68 -31.83 0.75
CA TYR A 19 21.35 -31.23 0.66
C TYR A 19 21.30 -29.81 1.25
N PHE A 20 21.94 -29.58 2.40
CA PHE A 20 22.05 -28.23 2.97
C PHE A 20 22.91 -27.28 2.13
N VAL A 21 23.97 -27.75 1.46
CA VAL A 21 24.80 -26.89 0.60
C VAL A 21 24.08 -26.53 -0.70
N PHE A 22 23.28 -27.44 -1.29
CA PHE A 22 22.59 -27.20 -2.56
C PHE A 22 21.16 -26.64 -2.42
N PHE A 23 20.48 -26.89 -1.30
CA PHE A 23 19.07 -26.50 -1.07
C PHE A 23 18.84 -25.76 0.26
N GLY A 24 19.86 -25.62 1.12
CA GLY A 24 19.71 -24.95 2.42
C GLY A 24 19.73 -23.42 2.35
N ASP A 25 20.22 -22.84 1.25
CA ASP A 25 20.23 -21.37 1.06
C ASP A 25 18.83 -20.78 0.83
N ASP A 26 17.86 -21.58 0.37
CA ASP A 26 16.50 -21.08 0.10
C ASP A 26 15.67 -20.83 1.36
N ILE A 27 16.03 -21.41 2.51
CA ILE A 27 15.22 -21.31 3.75
C ILE A 27 15.65 -20.11 4.62
N VAL A 28 16.89 -19.62 4.51
CA VAL A 28 17.39 -18.49 5.32
C VAL A 28 17.32 -17.15 4.57
N SER A 29 17.24 -17.18 3.23
CA SER A 29 17.35 -15.96 2.40
C SER A 29 16.04 -15.18 2.23
N SER A 30 14.88 -15.75 2.57
CA SER A 30 13.59 -15.07 2.35
C SER A 30 13.39 -13.82 3.22
N LYS A 31 14.03 -13.76 4.39
CA LYS A 31 13.86 -12.62 5.32
C LYS A 31 14.80 -11.44 5.03
N ASN A 32 15.86 -11.64 4.24
CA ASN A 32 16.85 -10.60 3.92
C ASN A 32 16.71 -10.00 2.50
N ARG A 33 15.88 -10.59 1.64
CA ARG A 33 15.70 -10.14 0.25
C ARG A 33 14.92 -8.84 0.07
N GLU A 34 14.19 -8.38 1.08
CA GLU A 34 13.38 -7.17 0.98
C GLU A 34 14.21 -5.88 1.13
N ASP A 35 15.29 -5.92 1.91
CA ASP A 35 16.18 -4.78 2.13
C ASP A 35 17.35 -4.73 1.12
N GLU A 36 17.33 -5.57 0.09
CA GLU A 36 18.32 -5.54 -1.00
C GLU A 36 18.23 -4.21 -1.77
N THR A 37 19.38 -3.53 -1.91
CA THR A 37 19.51 -2.32 -2.71
C THR A 37 19.58 -2.68 -4.19
N LEU A 38 18.67 -2.11 -4.97
CA LEU A 38 18.64 -2.25 -6.42
C LEU A 38 19.72 -1.39 -7.07
N ARG A 39 20.01 -1.65 -8.35
CA ARG A 39 20.98 -0.86 -9.14
C ARG A 39 20.63 0.63 -9.23
N SER A 40 19.35 0.97 -9.04
CA SER A 40 18.86 2.34 -8.95
C SER A 40 19.23 3.06 -7.65
N GLY A 41 19.79 2.36 -6.66
CA GLY A 41 20.06 2.89 -5.32
C GLY A 41 18.85 2.87 -4.39
N LEU A 42 17.70 2.38 -4.85
CA LEU A 42 16.50 2.15 -4.03
C LEU A 42 16.46 0.72 -3.50
N SER A 43 15.97 0.51 -2.30
CA SER A 43 15.68 -0.80 -1.73
C SER A 43 14.51 -1.43 -2.46
N LYS A 44 14.55 -2.75 -2.60
CA LYS A 44 13.45 -3.53 -3.18
C LYS A 44 12.16 -3.30 -2.42
N ARG A 45 12.22 -3.22 -1.08
CA ARG A 45 11.10 -2.84 -0.22
C ARG A 45 10.50 -1.50 -0.62
N THR A 46 11.31 -0.46 -0.79
CA THR A 46 10.81 0.86 -1.21
C THR A 46 10.19 0.81 -2.59
N VAL A 47 10.71 0.02 -3.54
CA VAL A 47 10.08 -0.12 -4.87
C VAL A 47 8.78 -0.91 -4.82
N VAL A 48 8.70 -1.95 -3.99
CA VAL A 48 7.52 -2.82 -3.84
C VAL A 48 6.44 -2.22 -2.95
N LEU A 49 6.79 -1.29 -2.05
CA LEU A 49 5.82 -0.63 -1.18
C LEU A 49 4.71 0.00 -2.04
N GLU A 50 3.48 -0.41 -1.76
CA GLU A 50 2.27 0.10 -2.43
C GLU A 50 1.68 1.27 -1.65
N GLU A 51 1.83 2.49 -2.16
CA GLU A 51 1.16 3.67 -1.61
C GLU A 51 -0.24 3.86 -2.20
N GLU A 52 -0.93 2.76 -2.54
CA GLU A 52 -2.24 2.77 -3.18
C GLU A 52 -3.36 3.18 -2.23
N SER A 53 -4.43 3.73 -2.80
CA SER A 53 -5.59 4.27 -2.08
C SER A 53 -6.22 3.22 -1.16
N MET A 54 -6.29 3.52 0.15
CA MET A 54 -6.85 2.59 1.14
C MET A 54 -8.38 2.41 1.02
N PHE A 55 -9.05 3.32 0.32
CA PHE A 55 -10.51 3.32 0.18
C PHE A 55 -11.00 2.12 -0.65
N GLU A 56 -10.17 1.57 -1.53
CA GLU A 56 -10.52 0.45 -2.41
C GLU A 56 -10.56 -0.90 -1.66
N SER A 57 -9.90 -0.99 -0.50
CA SER A 57 -9.80 -2.22 0.30
C SER A 57 -11.05 -2.53 1.14
N GLY A 58 -12.08 -1.66 1.12
CA GLY A 58 -13.33 -1.85 1.85
C GLY A 58 -13.22 -1.88 3.38
N THR A 59 -12.01 -1.70 3.92
CA THR A 59 -11.69 -1.82 5.36
C THR A 59 -11.23 -0.48 5.95
N PHE A 60 -11.53 0.62 5.26
CA PHE A 60 -11.08 1.94 5.68
C PHE A 60 -12.04 2.57 6.69
N LEU A 61 -11.44 3.39 7.55
CA LEU A 61 -12.07 4.23 8.55
C LEU A 61 -13.23 5.02 7.97
N ASP A 62 -14.37 4.97 8.65
CA ASP A 62 -15.51 5.80 8.30
C ASP A 62 -15.31 7.22 8.85
N PHE A 63 -15.06 8.18 7.96
CA PHE A 63 -14.93 9.61 8.29
C PHE A 63 -16.25 10.37 8.18
N SER A 64 -17.36 9.70 7.85
CA SER A 64 -18.67 10.36 7.73
C SER A 64 -19.15 10.97 9.07
N GLY A 65 -18.67 10.45 10.20
CA GLY A 65 -18.96 10.98 11.54
C GLY A 65 -18.00 12.07 12.04
N SER A 66 -16.99 12.48 11.27
CA SER A 66 -15.97 13.46 11.71
C SER A 66 -16.17 14.87 11.16
N ALA A 67 -17.29 15.15 10.50
CA ALA A 67 -17.71 16.53 10.26
C ALA A 67 -17.93 17.19 11.63
N GLU A 68 -17.22 18.28 11.90
CA GLU A 68 -17.48 19.09 13.11
C GLU A 68 -18.96 19.47 13.13
N PRO A 69 -19.59 19.54 14.33
CA PRO A 69 -21.03 19.79 14.42
C PRO A 69 -21.32 21.23 14.01
N GLU A 70 -21.64 21.44 12.74
CA GLU A 70 -22.43 22.59 12.35
C GLU A 70 -23.84 22.40 12.93
N THR A 71 -24.16 23.26 13.90
CA THR A 71 -25.47 23.41 14.50
C THR A 71 -26.54 23.61 13.43
N THR A 72 -27.26 22.54 13.07
CA THR A 72 -28.60 22.67 12.48
C THR A 72 -29.43 21.41 12.74
N ALA A 73 -30.45 21.61 13.57
CA ALA A 73 -31.77 20.97 13.64
C ALA A 73 -31.91 19.46 13.30
N GLN A 74 -32.39 18.76 14.33
CA GLN A 74 -33.15 17.51 14.27
C GLN A 74 -33.95 17.34 12.97
N ASN A 75 -33.74 16.21 12.30
CA ASN A 75 -34.85 15.45 11.76
C ASN A 75 -34.51 13.96 11.86
N GLU A 76 -35.31 13.29 12.68
CA GLU A 76 -35.43 11.85 12.76
C GLU A 76 -35.90 11.33 11.39
N THR A 77 -35.17 10.39 10.79
CA THR A 77 -35.79 9.39 9.91
C THR A 77 -34.98 8.11 9.94
N ASP A 78 -35.49 7.18 10.75
CA ASP A 78 -35.57 5.74 10.58
C ASP A 78 -34.40 4.94 10.02
N ALA A 79 -33.91 4.09 10.93
CA ALA A 79 -33.24 2.84 10.69
C ALA A 79 -33.98 1.96 9.67
N ASN A 80 -33.34 1.71 8.53
CA ASN A 80 -33.33 0.37 7.90
C ASN A 80 -32.29 0.30 6.79
N SER A 81 -31.09 -0.21 7.10
CA SER A 81 -30.21 -0.80 6.09
C SER A 81 -29.33 -1.90 6.70
N ASP A 82 -29.95 -2.79 7.47
CA ASP A 82 -29.39 -4.10 7.82
C ASP A 82 -29.87 -5.12 6.78
N ALA A 83 -29.32 -5.04 5.58
CA ALA A 83 -29.30 -6.16 4.65
C ALA A 83 -28.17 -5.95 3.64
N ASP A 84 -27.25 -6.90 3.60
CA ASP A 84 -26.25 -7.14 2.53
C ASP A 84 -24.83 -6.56 2.72
N SER A 85 -24.43 -6.24 3.96
CA SER A 85 -23.02 -5.94 4.29
C SER A 85 -22.14 -7.19 4.44
N GLU A 86 -22.71 -8.40 4.55
CA GLU A 86 -21.94 -9.65 4.73
C GLU A 86 -21.50 -10.32 3.42
N LYS A 87 -22.12 -10.02 2.27
CA LYS A 87 -21.72 -10.61 0.97
C LYS A 87 -20.55 -9.92 0.29
N ARG A 88 -20.11 -8.75 0.77
CA ARG A 88 -19.00 -7.97 0.18
C ARG A 88 -17.63 -8.28 0.80
N LYS A 89 -17.52 -9.31 1.63
CA LYS A 89 -16.24 -9.78 2.15
C LYS A 89 -15.74 -10.93 1.26
N VAL A 90 -14.48 -10.86 0.84
CA VAL A 90 -13.68 -11.93 0.17
C VAL A 90 -13.55 -11.89 -1.36
N GLY A 91 -14.23 -10.99 -2.08
CA GLY A 91 -14.01 -10.81 -3.52
C GLY A 91 -13.91 -9.35 -3.89
N GLY A 92 -12.70 -8.84 -4.06
CA GLY A 92 -12.47 -7.48 -4.54
C GLY A 92 -13.28 -7.19 -5.82
N ILE A 93 -13.41 -5.90 -6.11
CA ILE A 93 -14.10 -5.21 -7.21
C ILE A 93 -14.09 -5.97 -8.57
N GLN A 94 -13.15 -6.89 -8.78
CA GLN A 94 -12.99 -7.79 -9.93
C GLN A 94 -14.23 -8.63 -10.29
N GLY A 95 -15.12 -8.97 -9.36
CA GLY A 95 -16.33 -9.76 -9.64
C GLY A 95 -17.59 -8.97 -10.00
N LEU A 96 -17.57 -7.63 -9.87
CA LEU A 96 -18.76 -6.78 -9.99
C LEU A 96 -19.08 -6.43 -11.45
N SER A 97 -20.37 -6.35 -11.76
CA SER A 97 -20.85 -5.78 -13.02
C SER A 97 -20.46 -4.29 -13.15
N PRO A 98 -20.38 -3.72 -14.36
CA PRO A 98 -20.05 -2.31 -14.55
C PRO A 98 -20.98 -1.37 -13.76
N GLU A 99 -22.27 -1.70 -13.66
CA GLU A 99 -23.27 -0.92 -12.92
C GLU A 99 -23.04 -0.98 -11.40
N GLU A 100 -22.72 -2.15 -10.85
CA GLU A 100 -22.38 -2.32 -9.44
C GLU A 100 -21.07 -1.61 -9.08
N LYS A 101 -20.09 -1.64 -9.98
CA LYS A 101 -18.83 -0.88 -9.84
C LYS A 101 -19.09 0.61 -9.78
N GLU A 102 -19.94 1.14 -10.67
CA GLU A 102 -20.28 2.56 -10.68
C GLU A 102 -21.04 2.97 -9.40
N LYS A 103 -21.98 2.14 -8.94
CA LYS A 103 -22.71 2.38 -7.69
C LYS A 103 -21.77 2.39 -6.49
N LEU A 104 -20.86 1.42 -6.40
CA LEU A 104 -19.85 1.37 -5.34
C LEU A 104 -18.92 2.58 -5.39
N ARG A 105 -18.49 3.00 -6.58
CA ARG A 105 -17.66 4.19 -6.75
C ARG A 105 -18.35 5.45 -6.23
N LYS A 106 -19.63 5.64 -6.55
CA LYS A 106 -20.43 6.78 -6.06
C LYS A 106 -20.59 6.74 -4.55
N GLU A 107 -20.87 5.56 -3.98
CA GLU A 107 -20.96 5.34 -2.53
C GLU A 107 -19.65 5.71 -1.83
N MET A 108 -18.51 5.29 -2.37
CA MET A 108 -17.19 5.62 -1.84
C MET A 108 -16.87 7.11 -1.93
N ILE A 109 -17.17 7.76 -3.05
CA ILE A 109 -16.97 9.20 -3.23
C ILE A 109 -17.83 9.99 -2.22
N GLN A 110 -19.08 9.59 -2.02
CA GLN A 110 -19.96 10.23 -1.03
C GLN A 110 -19.43 10.08 0.39
N ARG A 111 -18.97 8.89 0.78
CA ARG A 111 -18.34 8.67 2.10
C ARG A 111 -17.04 9.45 2.28
N ALA A 112 -16.24 9.54 1.23
CA ALA A 112 -14.95 10.23 1.25
C ALA A 112 -15.09 11.76 1.16
N LYS A 113 -16.28 12.29 0.87
CA LYS A 113 -16.51 13.71 0.61
C LYS A 113 -16.03 14.65 1.74
N PRO A 114 -16.32 14.40 3.04
CA PRO A 114 -15.81 15.25 4.11
C PRO A 114 -14.28 15.28 4.17
N LEU A 115 -13.66 14.14 3.93
CA LEU A 115 -12.21 14.00 3.89
C LEU A 115 -11.61 14.67 2.65
N ALA A 116 -12.31 14.60 1.52
CA ALA A 116 -11.93 15.26 0.28
C ALA A 116 -11.98 16.80 0.40
N GLU A 117 -12.97 17.34 1.10
CA GLU A 117 -13.06 18.77 1.38
C GLU A 117 -11.91 19.23 2.30
N ARG A 118 -11.53 18.39 3.27
CA ARG A 118 -10.40 18.68 4.18
C ARG A 118 -9.04 18.62 3.52
N PHE A 119 -8.85 17.72 2.54
CA PHE A 119 -7.56 17.45 1.91
C PHE A 119 -7.61 17.61 0.38
N PRO A 120 -7.87 18.82 -0.14
CA PRO A 120 -8.19 19.06 -1.56
C PRO A 120 -7.09 18.60 -2.54
N ASN A 121 -5.83 18.59 -2.12
CA ASN A 121 -4.68 18.27 -2.97
C ASN A 121 -4.26 16.78 -2.92
N ASN A 122 -4.96 15.98 -2.10
CA ASN A 122 -4.66 14.59 -1.89
C ASN A 122 -5.27 13.74 -3.02
N ALA A 123 -4.40 13.11 -3.81
CA ALA A 123 -4.80 12.36 -5.00
C ALA A 123 -5.32 10.96 -4.68
N LEU A 124 -5.11 10.47 -3.45
CA LEU A 124 -5.52 9.14 -3.02
C LEU A 124 -6.98 9.09 -2.55
N ILE A 125 -7.58 10.25 -2.22
CA ILE A 125 -8.97 10.33 -1.79
C ILE A 125 -9.89 10.23 -3.02
N PRO A 126 -10.85 9.29 -3.05
CA PRO A 126 -11.81 9.18 -4.13
C PRO A 126 -12.61 10.48 -4.34
N ARG A 127 -12.66 10.96 -5.58
CA ARG A 127 -13.42 12.14 -6.01
C ARG A 127 -14.03 11.92 -7.37
N GLU A 128 -15.01 12.73 -7.71
CA GLU A 128 -15.48 12.84 -9.08
C GLU A 128 -14.39 13.51 -9.93
N LEU A 129 -13.82 12.74 -10.85
CA LEU A 129 -12.86 13.21 -11.83
C LEU A 129 -13.54 13.29 -13.19
N GLY A 130 -13.14 14.26 -14.02
CA GLY A 130 -13.56 14.29 -15.42
C GLY A 130 -12.91 13.15 -16.21
N LYS A 131 -13.52 12.74 -17.34
CA LYS A 131 -13.00 11.65 -18.20
C LYS A 131 -11.53 11.85 -18.59
N GLU A 132 -11.14 13.08 -18.92
CA GLU A 132 -9.76 13.43 -19.27
C GLU A 132 -8.79 13.21 -18.10
N GLN A 133 -9.21 13.53 -16.89
CA GLN A 133 -8.41 13.34 -15.68
C GLN A 133 -8.30 11.86 -15.31
N GLU A 134 -9.38 11.09 -15.47
CA GLU A 134 -9.36 9.63 -15.27
C GLU A 134 -8.41 8.95 -16.27
N GLU A 135 -8.45 9.32 -17.54
CA GLU A 135 -7.52 8.81 -18.56
C GLU A 135 -6.07 9.19 -18.25
N LYS A 136 -5.82 10.43 -17.82
CA LYS A 136 -4.49 10.87 -17.43
C LYS A 136 -3.96 10.07 -16.24
N ARG A 137 -4.78 9.89 -15.20
CA ARG A 137 -4.43 9.09 -14.03
C ARG A 137 -4.11 7.65 -14.41
N LYS A 138 -4.93 7.04 -15.27
CA LYS A 138 -4.70 5.68 -15.77
C LYS A 138 -3.35 5.56 -16.50
N LYS A 139 -3.03 6.51 -17.38
CA LYS A 139 -1.73 6.53 -18.08
C LYS A 139 -0.55 6.72 -17.13
N GLU A 140 -0.71 7.57 -16.11
CA GLU A 140 0.31 7.75 -15.07
C GLU A 140 0.51 6.47 -14.25
N GLU A 141 -0.57 5.75 -13.91
CA GLU A 141 -0.50 4.45 -13.21
C GLU A 141 0.18 3.37 -14.06
N GLU A 142 -0.16 3.26 -15.35
CA GLU A 142 0.50 2.36 -16.29
C GLU A 142 2.00 2.66 -16.40
N ARG A 143 2.36 3.94 -16.58
CA ARG A 143 3.75 4.41 -16.64
C ARG A 143 4.53 4.09 -15.35
N MET A 144 3.92 4.31 -14.18
CA MET A 144 4.52 3.95 -12.90
C MET A 144 4.76 2.44 -12.79
N GLY A 145 3.83 1.62 -13.29
CA GLY A 145 3.96 0.16 -13.33
C GLY A 145 5.12 -0.30 -14.19
N GLU A 146 5.28 0.28 -15.38
CA GLU A 146 6.39 -0.03 -16.29
C GLU A 146 7.75 0.31 -15.68
N ILE A 147 7.88 1.49 -15.07
CA ILE A 147 9.12 1.91 -14.41
C ILE A 147 9.42 1.00 -13.22
N ARG A 148 8.41 0.67 -12.40
CA ARG A 148 8.55 -0.27 -11.27
C ARG A 148 9.05 -1.64 -11.74
N ALA A 149 8.49 -2.18 -12.82
CA ALA A 149 8.93 -3.45 -13.39
C ALA A 149 10.39 -3.37 -13.86
N ALA A 150 10.76 -2.32 -14.59
CA ALA A 150 12.14 -2.10 -15.03
C ALA A 150 13.14 -2.03 -13.87
N LEU A 151 12.78 -1.31 -12.80
CA LEU A 151 13.59 -1.21 -11.57
C LEU A 151 13.81 -2.57 -10.90
N LEU A 152 12.75 -3.37 -10.76
CA LEU A 152 12.81 -4.69 -10.13
C LEU A 152 13.61 -5.71 -10.96
N GLU A 153 13.58 -5.56 -12.28
CA GLU A 153 14.36 -6.38 -13.22
C GLU A 153 15.83 -5.89 -13.35
N GLY A 154 16.19 -4.79 -12.69
CA GLY A 154 17.53 -4.20 -12.76
C GLY A 154 17.86 -3.57 -14.13
N ARG A 155 16.84 -3.26 -14.93
CA ARG A 155 16.96 -2.52 -16.19
C ARG A 155 17.27 -1.05 -15.92
N GLU A 156 17.96 -0.43 -16.88
CA GLU A 156 18.26 1.00 -16.83
C GLU A 156 17.00 1.81 -17.10
N VAL A 157 16.73 2.79 -16.24
CA VAL A 157 15.59 3.70 -16.36
C VAL A 157 16.12 5.08 -16.73
N PRO A 158 15.61 5.72 -17.80
CA PRO A 158 16.04 7.06 -18.18
C PRO A 158 15.85 8.07 -17.05
N LYS A 159 16.73 9.06 -16.94
CA LYS A 159 16.70 10.07 -15.87
C LYS A 159 15.35 10.79 -15.74
N SER A 160 14.70 11.11 -16.86
CA SER A 160 13.36 11.72 -16.89
C SER A 160 12.29 10.81 -16.30
N GLU A 161 12.34 9.51 -16.60
CA GLU A 161 11.42 8.49 -16.08
C GLU A 161 11.67 8.25 -14.60
N MET A 162 12.93 8.17 -14.19
CA MET A 162 13.30 8.03 -12.78
C MET A 162 12.83 9.25 -11.97
N SER A 163 13.02 10.48 -12.48
CA SER A 163 12.56 11.69 -11.83
C SER A 163 11.03 11.69 -11.65
N PHE A 164 10.30 11.36 -12.72
CA PHE A 164 8.84 11.21 -12.66
C PHE A 164 8.42 10.16 -11.62
N TYR A 165 9.06 9.01 -11.60
CA TYR A 165 8.76 7.92 -10.67
C TYR A 165 8.98 8.34 -9.22
N LEU A 166 10.15 8.93 -8.92
CA LEU A 166 10.50 9.38 -7.57
C LEU A 166 9.53 10.47 -7.08
N GLU A 167 9.25 11.48 -7.91
CA GLU A 167 8.31 12.56 -7.57
C GLU A 167 6.90 12.06 -7.31
N THR A 168 6.41 11.19 -8.18
CA THR A 168 5.08 10.59 -8.05
C THR A 168 5.00 9.74 -6.78
N LYS A 169 6.04 8.96 -6.48
CA LYS A 169 6.08 8.10 -5.30
C LYS A 169 6.19 8.89 -3.99
N ILE A 170 7.00 9.97 -3.98
CA ILE A 170 7.05 10.91 -2.85
C ILE A 170 5.68 11.54 -2.62
N LYS A 171 5.02 12.04 -3.67
CA LYS A 171 3.68 12.63 -3.54
C LYS A 171 2.67 11.63 -2.97
N ARG A 172 2.66 10.38 -3.47
CA ARG A 172 1.77 9.33 -2.95
C ARG A 172 2.06 9.00 -1.49
N SER A 173 3.34 8.96 -1.09
CA SER A 173 3.71 8.76 0.31
C SER A 173 3.23 9.91 1.21
N ASP A 174 3.31 11.15 0.73
CA ASP A 174 2.81 12.34 1.44
C ASP A 174 1.29 12.33 1.58
N ASP A 175 0.59 12.11 0.46
CA ASP A 175 -0.86 11.97 0.43
C ASP A 175 -1.33 10.86 1.39
N MET A 176 -0.64 9.72 1.42
CA MET A 176 -0.99 8.60 2.30
C MET A 176 -0.74 8.94 3.78
N THR A 177 0.41 9.54 4.05
CA THR A 177 0.80 9.97 5.40
C THR A 177 -0.20 10.96 5.98
N GLU A 178 -0.71 11.88 5.16
CA GLU A 178 -1.72 12.86 5.55
C GLU A 178 -3.02 12.19 6.00
N ILE A 179 -3.53 11.24 5.21
CA ILE A 179 -4.76 10.50 5.52
C ILE A 179 -4.58 9.66 6.79
N LEU A 180 -3.48 8.91 6.89
CA LEU A 180 -3.19 8.05 8.03
C LEU A 180 -2.98 8.84 9.32
N SER A 181 -2.27 9.96 9.25
CA SER A 181 -2.05 10.83 10.41
C SER A 181 -3.35 11.43 10.92
N TYR A 182 -4.24 11.83 10.00
CA TYR A 182 -5.57 12.31 10.39
C TYR A 182 -6.42 11.21 11.02
N GLY A 183 -6.43 10.02 10.42
CA GLY A 183 -7.07 8.84 10.99
C GLY A 183 -6.57 8.60 12.42
N LEU A 184 -5.26 8.50 12.61
CA LEU A 184 -4.61 8.29 13.91
C LEU A 184 -5.01 9.34 14.95
N LYS A 185 -5.06 10.61 14.55
CA LYS A 185 -5.51 11.71 15.41
C LYS A 185 -6.98 11.51 15.83
N LEU A 186 -7.85 11.17 14.89
CA LEU A 186 -9.27 10.93 15.15
C LEU A 186 -9.48 9.76 16.13
N PHE A 187 -8.72 8.67 16.02
CA PHE A 187 -8.79 7.56 17.00
C PHE A 187 -8.38 7.98 18.40
N LYS A 188 -7.28 8.74 18.51
CA LYS A 188 -6.73 9.17 19.80
C LYS A 188 -7.66 10.17 20.50
N GLU A 189 -8.35 11.01 19.73
CA GLU A 189 -9.28 12.03 20.25
C GLU A 189 -10.69 11.48 20.52
N ASN A 190 -11.11 10.40 19.85
CA ASN A 190 -12.43 9.77 20.04
C ASN A 190 -12.33 8.32 20.54
N PRO A 191 -11.90 8.09 21.80
CA PRO A 191 -11.78 6.75 22.38
C PRO A 191 -13.12 6.02 22.53
N ARG A 192 -14.25 6.72 22.37
CA ARG A 192 -15.61 6.14 22.41
C ARG A 192 -15.93 5.24 21.22
N ASN A 193 -15.22 5.38 20.09
CA ASN A 193 -15.49 4.58 18.89
C ASN A 193 -14.94 3.15 18.95
N ASN A 194 -14.36 2.74 20.09
CA ASN A 194 -13.99 1.37 20.44
C ASN A 194 -13.22 0.63 19.33
N TYR A 195 -12.36 1.35 18.64
CA TYR A 195 -11.58 0.80 17.54
C TYR A 195 -10.53 -0.20 18.06
N PRO A 196 -10.25 -1.29 17.31
CA PRO A 196 -9.29 -2.29 17.76
C PRO A 196 -7.89 -1.69 17.95
N ALA A 197 -7.24 -1.97 19.09
CA ALA A 197 -5.86 -1.54 19.35
C ALA A 197 -4.88 -2.02 18.25
N ALA A 198 -5.16 -3.19 17.65
CA ALA A 198 -4.43 -3.71 16.51
C ALA A 198 -4.48 -2.79 15.27
N SER A 199 -5.57 -2.07 15.06
CA SER A 199 -5.70 -1.11 13.95
C SER A 199 -4.79 0.11 14.15
N LEU A 200 -4.64 0.58 15.39
CA LEU A 200 -3.76 1.70 15.72
C LEU A 200 -2.30 1.32 15.48
N THR A 201 -1.88 0.15 15.95
CA THR A 201 -0.51 -0.34 15.72
C THR A 201 -0.21 -0.51 14.24
N THR A 202 -1.15 -1.03 13.44
CA THR A 202 -0.97 -1.15 11.98
C THR A 202 -0.82 0.22 11.30
N ILE A 203 -1.56 1.24 11.73
CA ILE A 203 -1.43 2.60 11.19
C ILE A 203 -0.07 3.19 11.54
N GLU A 204 0.38 3.04 12.79
CA GLU A 204 1.69 3.55 13.24
C GLU A 204 2.86 2.83 12.54
N GLU A 205 2.78 1.51 12.36
CA GLU A 205 3.74 0.74 11.56
C GLU A 205 3.77 1.19 10.11
N ARG A 206 2.59 1.44 9.51
CA ARG A 206 2.49 1.91 8.14
C ARG A 206 3.11 3.29 7.98
N LEU A 207 2.82 4.22 8.88
CA LEU A 207 3.43 5.56 8.91
C LEU A 207 4.96 5.47 9.02
N SER A 208 5.48 4.63 9.92
CA SER A 208 6.92 4.40 10.05
C SER A 208 7.54 3.86 8.76
N SER A 209 6.87 2.93 8.09
CA SER A 209 7.34 2.38 6.81
C SER A 209 7.33 3.41 5.67
N LEU A 210 6.30 4.27 5.60
CA LEU A 210 6.19 5.32 4.61
C LEU A 210 7.26 6.39 4.81
N GLN A 211 7.55 6.75 6.06
CA GLN A 211 8.60 7.71 6.37
C GLN A 211 9.99 7.21 5.94
N LYS A 212 10.32 5.95 6.26
CA LYS A 212 11.59 5.33 5.82
C LYS A 212 11.72 5.28 4.29
N SER A 213 10.65 4.85 3.61
CA SER A 213 10.58 4.82 2.14
C SER A 213 10.76 6.24 1.56
N LYS A 214 10.11 7.24 2.13
CA LYS A 214 10.21 8.64 1.70
C LYS A 214 11.63 9.19 1.84
N ASP A 215 12.30 8.95 2.96
CA ASP A 215 13.68 9.41 3.18
C ASP A 215 14.64 8.82 2.14
N GLU A 216 14.42 7.55 1.79
CA GLU A 216 15.16 6.88 0.73
C GLU A 216 14.88 7.49 -0.66
N LEU A 217 13.61 7.74 -0.98
CA LEU A 217 13.21 8.39 -2.25
C LEU A 217 13.79 9.80 -2.39
N LEU A 218 13.79 10.59 -1.31
CA LEU A 218 14.38 11.93 -1.28
C LEU A 218 15.89 11.88 -1.48
N SER A 219 16.56 10.90 -0.87
CA SER A 219 17.99 10.67 -1.05
C SER A 219 18.31 10.28 -2.49
N ALA A 220 17.53 9.36 -3.08
CA ALA A 220 17.67 8.96 -4.48
C ALA A 220 17.42 10.14 -5.45
N LYS A 221 16.41 10.98 -5.17
CA LYS A 221 16.13 12.18 -5.98
C LYS A 221 17.30 13.15 -5.97
N LYS A 222 17.86 13.44 -4.80
CA LYS A 222 19.03 14.32 -4.65
C LYS A 222 20.23 13.78 -5.43
N ASN A 223 20.48 12.47 -5.38
CA ASN A 223 21.58 11.85 -6.13
C ASN A 223 21.36 11.92 -7.65
N LEU A 224 20.11 11.77 -8.10
CA LEU A 224 19.74 11.87 -9.52
C LEU A 224 19.96 13.30 -10.05
N GLU A 225 19.65 14.33 -9.26
CA GLU A 225 19.87 15.73 -9.62
C GLU A 225 21.35 16.11 -9.69
N GLN A 226 22.19 15.48 -8.87
CA GLN A 226 23.64 15.70 -8.85
C GLN A 226 24.40 14.96 -9.96
N THR A 227 23.76 14.01 -10.63
CA THR A 227 24.36 13.27 -11.74
C THR A 227 24.26 14.11 -13.02
N PRO A 228 25.38 14.49 -13.68
CA PRO A 228 25.38 15.37 -14.85
C PRO A 228 24.59 14.79 -16.04
#